data_AF-A0A0J7INN1-F1
#
_entry.id   AF-A0A0J7INN1-F1
#
_cell.length_a   1.000
_cell.length_b   1.000
_cell.length_c   1.000
_cell.angle_alpha   90.00
_cell.angle_beta   90.00
_cell.angle_gamma   90.00
#
_symmetry.space_group_name_H-M   'P 1'
#
loop_
_entity.id
_entity.type
_entity.pdbx_description
1 polymer ?
#
loop_
_entity_poly.entity_id
_entity_poly.type
_entity_poly.pdbx_seq_one_letter_code
_entity_poly.pdbx_strand_id
1 'polypeptide(L)'
;MGMMIPLPFLIWLIVTLFSFGNIDQVFAILGIAGIILNLVKWKDSYGKSIISFILMISPIISRLIQVSFEKFHYLGFEIPLVIFIVTYIIFIVLQIKIRRAGNIL
;
A
#
# COMPACT_ATOMS: atom_id res chain seq x y z
N MET A 1 -13.20 1.51 26.58
CA MET A 1 -13.05 2.32 25.36
C MET A 1 -11.61 2.16 24.87
N GLY A 2 -11.36 1.30 23.88
CA GLY A 2 -10.02 1.10 23.34
C GLY A 2 -9.72 2.16 22.28
N MET A 3 -8.90 3.15 22.61
CA MET A 3 -8.33 4.05 21.61
C MET A 3 -7.41 3.22 20.71
N MET A 4 -7.65 3.22 19.40
CA MET A 4 -6.59 2.81 18.48
C MET A 4 -5.46 3.81 18.66
N ILE A 5 -4.32 3.35 19.18
CA ILE A 5 -3.08 4.11 19.04
C ILE A 5 -2.93 4.32 17.54
N PRO A 6 -2.78 5.57 17.05
CA PRO A 6 -2.53 5.84 15.65
C PRO A 6 -1.12 5.35 15.32
N LEU A 7 -0.99 4.04 15.15
CA LEU A 7 0.27 3.40 14.82
C LEU A 7 0.52 3.73 13.35
N PRO A 8 1.66 4.37 13.00
CA PRO A 8 2.02 4.60 11.62
C PRO A 8 1.88 3.30 10.82
N PHE A 9 1.25 3.38 9.67
CA PHE A 9 0.87 2.21 8.88
C PHE A 9 2.05 1.24 8.62
N LEU A 10 3.26 1.78 8.38
CA LEU A 10 4.48 0.99 8.23
C LEU A 10 4.86 0.21 9.50
N ILE A 11 4.71 0.82 10.67
CA ILE A 11 4.98 0.15 11.96
C ILE A 11 3.94 -0.95 12.17
N TRP A 12 2.68 -0.68 11.83
CA TRP A 12 1.62 -1.70 11.90
C TRP A 12 1.91 -2.90 10.99
N LEU A 13 2.39 -2.69 9.76
CA LEU A 13 2.80 -3.77 8.85
C LEU A 13 3.91 -4.64 9.47
N ILE A 14 4.96 -4.01 10.01
CA ILE A 14 6.09 -4.73 10.60
C ILE A 14 5.64 -5.57 11.80
N VAL A 15 4.86 -5.00 12.72
CA VAL A 15 4.36 -5.73 13.89
C VAL A 15 3.47 -6.90 13.47
N THR A 16 2.58 -6.66 12.50
CA THR A 16 1.61 -7.67 12.03
C THR A 16 2.28 -8.82 11.29
N LEU A 17 3.43 -8.58 10.65
CA LEU A 17 4.23 -9.61 9.99
C LEU A 17 4.63 -10.76 10.95
N PHE A 18 4.84 -10.45 12.23
CA PHE A 18 5.22 -11.43 13.26
C PHE A 18 4.02 -12.00 14.04
N SER A 19 2.78 -11.62 13.68
CA SER A 19 1.56 -12.11 14.32
C SER A 19 1.08 -13.42 13.68
N PHE A 20 1.80 -14.51 13.96
CA PHE A 20 1.52 -15.82 13.36
C PHE A 20 0.11 -16.35 13.71
N GLY A 21 -0.58 -16.89 12.70
CA GLY A 21 -1.93 -17.44 12.84
C GLY A 21 -3.06 -16.42 12.69
N ASN A 22 -2.74 -15.14 12.44
CA ASN A 22 -3.71 -14.10 12.13
C ASN A 22 -3.81 -13.88 10.61
N ILE A 23 -5.03 -13.76 10.08
CA ILE A 23 -5.28 -13.44 8.66
C ILE A 23 -4.66 -12.08 8.26
N ASP A 24 -4.55 -11.13 9.20
CA ASP A 24 -3.90 -9.85 8.99
C ASP A 24 -2.43 -9.99 8.60
N GLN A 25 -1.78 -11.09 9.01
CA GLN A 25 -0.39 -11.39 8.63
C GLN A 25 -0.25 -11.55 7.12
N VAL A 26 -1.20 -12.21 6.45
CA VAL A 26 -1.18 -12.39 5.00
C VAL A 26 -1.20 -11.03 4.30
N PHE A 27 -2.08 -10.14 4.74
CA PHE A 27 -2.15 -8.79 4.18
C PHE A 27 -0.93 -7.94 4.51
N ALA A 28 -0.31 -8.12 5.68
CA ALA A 28 0.95 -7.47 6.01
C ALA A 28 2.09 -7.94 5.09
N ILE A 29 2.17 -9.24 4.80
CA ILE A 29 3.12 -9.82 3.84
C ILE A 29 2.91 -9.20 2.46
N LEU A 30 1.66 -9.11 1.98
CA LEU A 30 1.34 -8.49 0.70
C LEU A 30 1.76 -7.01 0.68
N GLY A 31 1.43 -6.25 1.73
CA GLY A 31 1.82 -4.85 1.85
C GLY A 31 3.34 -4.64 1.76
N ILE A 32 4.10 -5.44 2.51
CA ILE A 32 5.57 -5.40 2.53
C ILE A 32 6.14 -5.85 1.18
N ALA A 33 5.58 -6.89 0.56
CA ALA A 33 5.99 -7.33 -0.77
C ALA A 33 5.79 -6.22 -1.82
N GLY A 34 4.67 -5.50 -1.76
CA GLY A 34 4.42 -4.34 -2.62
C GLY A 34 5.45 -3.22 -2.44
N ILE A 35 5.85 -2.93 -1.20
CA ILE A 35 6.94 -1.98 -0.88
C ILE A 35 8.26 -2.46 -1.47
N ILE A 36 8.65 -3.71 -1.21
CA ILE A 36 9.91 -4.29 -1.70
C ILE A 36 9.95 -4.28 -3.24
N LEU A 37 8.85 -4.61 -3.91
CA LEU A 37 8.76 -4.57 -5.37
C LEU A 37 9.06 -3.19 -5.96
N ASN A 38 8.75 -2.10 -5.26
CA ASN A 38 9.13 -0.77 -5.72
C ASN A 38 10.66 -0.55 -5.72
N LEU A 39 11.38 -1.23 -4.82
CA LEU A 39 12.85 -1.15 -4.70
C LEU A 39 13.59 -2.06 -5.70
N VAL A 40 12.94 -3.11 -6.19
CA VAL A 40 13.54 -4.06 -7.13
C VAL A 40 13.48 -3.51 -8.56
N LYS A 41 14.58 -3.67 -9.32
CA LYS A 41 14.61 -3.38 -10.76
C LYS A 41 13.86 -4.47 -11.53
N TRP A 42 12.90 -4.09 -12.37
CA TRP A 42 12.14 -5.00 -13.22
C TRP A 42 12.08 -4.41 -14.64
N LYS A 43 12.16 -5.26 -15.65
CA LYS A 43 12.09 -4.89 -17.08
C LYS A 43 10.80 -4.14 -17.45
N ASP A 44 9.65 -4.52 -16.88
CA ASP A 44 8.39 -3.80 -17.08
C ASP A 44 8.05 -2.96 -15.85
N SER A 45 8.51 -1.70 -15.87
CA SER A 45 8.25 -0.75 -14.80
C SER A 45 6.76 -0.43 -14.61
N TYR A 46 5.96 -0.51 -15.68
CA TYR A 46 4.52 -0.22 -15.61
C TYR A 46 3.75 -1.35 -14.92
N GLY A 47 3.91 -2.58 -15.41
CA GLY A 47 3.26 -3.76 -14.82
C GLY A 47 3.65 -3.92 -13.35
N LYS A 48 4.93 -3.71 -13.03
CA LYS A 48 5.43 -3.68 -11.66
C LYS A 48 4.70 -2.67 -10.79
N SER A 49 4.58 -1.41 -11.23
CA SER A 49 3.91 -0.36 -10.44
C SER A 49 2.47 -0.70 -10.12
N ILE A 50 1.72 -1.28 -11.05
CA ILE A 50 0.33 -1.70 -10.78
C ILE A 50 0.29 -2.82 -9.72
N ILE A 51 1.11 -3.85 -9.89
CA ILE A 51 1.16 -4.98 -8.95
C ILE A 51 1.57 -4.49 -7.56
N SER A 52 2.62 -3.67 -7.49
CA SER A 52 3.06 -3.03 -6.25
C SER A 52 1.95 -2.24 -5.57
N PHE A 53 1.17 -1.46 -6.33
CA PHE A 53 0.06 -0.68 -5.77
C PHE A 53 -1.02 -1.57 -5.16
N ILE A 54 -1.48 -2.58 -5.91
CA ILE A 54 -2.51 -3.52 -5.45
C ILE A 54 -2.06 -4.19 -4.16
N LEU A 55 -0.81 -4.64 -4.11
CA LEU A 55 -0.22 -5.28 -2.95
C LEU A 55 -0.16 -4.34 -1.74
N MET A 56 0.29 -3.10 -1.92
CA MET A 56 0.37 -2.09 -0.85
C MET A 56 -1.01 -1.66 -0.31
N ILE A 57 -2.03 -1.62 -1.18
CA ILE A 57 -3.40 -1.25 -0.81
C ILE A 57 -4.16 -2.39 -0.11
N SER A 58 -3.83 -3.65 -0.41
CA SER A 58 -4.53 -4.81 0.16
C SER A 58 -4.66 -4.83 1.70
N PRO A 59 -3.61 -4.57 2.51
CA PRO A 59 -3.74 -4.40 3.96
C PRO A 59 -4.62 -3.23 4.39
N ILE A 60 -4.66 -2.14 3.63
CA ILE A 60 -5.51 -0.99 3.94
C ILE A 60 -6.98 -1.37 3.73
N ILE A 61 -7.31 -1.99 2.59
CA ILE A 61 -8.66 -2.48 2.30
C ILE A 61 -9.12 -3.48 3.36
N SER A 62 -8.26 -4.45 3.69
CA SER A 62 -8.57 -5.46 4.72
C SER A 62 -8.90 -4.80 6.07
N ARG A 63 -8.13 -3.78 6.46
CA ARG A 63 -8.36 -3.04 7.71
C ARG A 63 -9.65 -2.23 7.69
N LEU A 64 -9.99 -1.60 6.57
CA LEU A 64 -11.25 -0.88 6.40
C LEU A 64 -12.47 -1.80 6.43
N ILE A 65 -12.33 -3.07 6.03
CA ILE A 65 -13.40 -4.08 6.11
C ILE A 65 -13.56 -4.60 7.54
N GLN A 66 -12.46 -4.87 8.24
CA GLN A 66 -12.47 -5.53 9.54
C GLN A 66 -12.73 -4.59 10.73
N VAL A 67 -12.40 -3.31 10.58
CA VAL A 67 -12.49 -2.33 11.66
C VAL A 67 -13.53 -1.27 11.31
N SER A 68 -14.33 -0.86 12.30
CA SER A 68 -15.33 0.20 12.09
C SER A 68 -14.70 1.47 11.53
N PHE A 69 -15.34 2.06 10.53
CA PHE A 69 -14.89 3.30 9.87
C PHE A 69 -14.56 4.39 10.89
N GLU A 70 -15.33 4.50 11.97
CA GLU A 70 -15.12 5.44 13.07
C GLU A 70 -13.70 5.45 13.65
N LYS A 71 -12.98 4.31 13.62
CA LYS A 71 -11.60 4.24 14.12
C LYS A 71 -10.56 4.75 13.12
N PHE A 72 -10.95 4.97 11.88
CA PHE A 72 -10.12 5.57 10.83
C PHE A 72 -10.43 7.06 10.60
N HIS A 73 -11.51 7.58 11.20
CA HIS A 73 -11.91 8.99 11.14
C HIS A 73 -11.00 9.87 11.99
N TYR A 74 -9.71 9.87 11.67
CA TYR A 74 -8.74 10.81 12.21
C TYR A 74 -7.77 11.24 11.12
N LEU A 75 -7.53 12.55 11.07
CA LEU A 75 -6.72 13.19 10.03
C LEU A 75 -5.31 12.60 9.91
N GLY A 76 -4.75 12.09 11.01
CA GLY A 76 -3.43 11.46 11.05
C GLY A 76 -3.30 10.17 10.24
N PHE A 77 -4.40 9.52 9.85
CA PHE A 77 -4.40 8.37 8.95
C PHE A 77 -4.94 8.73 7.57
N GLU A 78 -6.03 9.49 7.51
CA GLU A 78 -6.67 9.88 6.26
C GLU A 78 -5.73 10.70 5.36
N ILE A 79 -5.06 11.71 5.91
CA ILE A 79 -4.18 12.58 5.11
C ILE A 79 -3.02 11.79 4.50
N PRO A 80 -2.22 11.01 5.27
CA PRO A 80 -1.17 10.18 4.68
C PRO A 80 -1.68 9.16 3.66
N LEU A 81 -2.85 8.55 3.92
CA LEU A 81 -3.43 7.57 3.02
C LEU A 81 -3.83 8.20 1.67
N VAL A 82 -4.52 9.35 1.71
CA VAL A 82 -4.94 10.07 0.50
C VAL A 82 -3.73 10.53 -0.29
N ILE A 83 -2.71 11.10 0.39
CA ILE A 83 -1.45 11.49 -0.27
C ILE A 83 -0.80 10.28 -0.94
N PHE A 84 -0.72 9.14 -0.25
CA PHE A 84 -0.16 7.91 -0.80
C PHE A 84 -0.94 7.46 -2.05
N ILE A 85 -2.26 7.38 -2.00
CA ILE A 85 -3.09 6.95 -3.14
C ILE A 85 -2.90 7.89 -4.34
N VAL A 86 -3.02 9.20 -4.14
CA VAL A 86 -2.93 10.18 -5.21
C VAL A 86 -1.54 10.18 -5.85
N THR A 87 -0.49 10.22 -5.03
CA THR A 87 0.89 10.23 -5.54
C THR A 87 1.24 8.93 -6.26
N TYR A 88 0.76 7.78 -5.78
CA TYR A 88 1.00 6.50 -6.44
C TYR A 88 0.25 6.38 -7.77
N ILE A 89 -0.99 6.87 -7.86
CA ILE A 89 -1.72 6.93 -9.13
C ILE A 89 -0.98 7.81 -10.14
N ILE A 90 -0.50 8.98 -9.72
CA ILE A 90 0.33 9.86 -10.57
C ILE A 90 1.58 9.11 -11.04
N PHE A 91 2.25 8.38 -10.16
CA PHE A 91 3.41 7.56 -10.51
C PHE A 91 3.09 6.49 -11.56
N ILE A 92 1.98 5.76 -11.43
CA ILE A 92 1.54 4.79 -12.43
C ILE A 92 1.29 5.48 -13.79
N VAL A 93 0.62 6.63 -13.79
CA VAL A 93 0.35 7.40 -15.03
C VAL A 93 1.65 7.84 -15.71
N LEU A 94 2.65 8.28 -14.94
CA LEU A 94 3.98 8.61 -15.46
C LEU A 94 4.67 7.40 -16.09
N GLN A 95 4.60 6.23 -15.44
CA GLN A 95 5.16 4.98 -16.01
C GLN A 95 4.48 4.58 -17.32
N ILE A 96 3.16 4.76 -17.44
CA ILE A 96 2.43 4.54 -18.70
C ILE A 96 2.97 5.46 -19.80
N LYS A 97 3.11 6.75 -19.49
CA LYS A 97 3.60 7.73 -20.46
C LYS A 97 5.02 7.41 -20.92
N ILE A 98 5.90 7.04 -20.00
CA ILE A 98 7.29 6.64 -20.30
C ILE A 98 7.33 5.40 -21.19
N ARG A 99 6.56 4.35 -20.85
CA ARG A 99 6.47 3.12 -21.65
C ARG A 99 5.97 3.41 -23.08
N ARG A 100 4.96 4.27 -23.23
CA ARG A 100 4.46 4.68 -24.54
C ARG A 100 5.51 5.44 -25.34
N ALA A 101 6.25 6.37 -24.73
CA ALA A 101 7.32 7.11 -25.41
C ALA A 101 8.49 6.22 -25.84
N GLY A 102 8.88 5.25 -25.00
CA GLY A 102 9.95 4.29 -25.32
C GLY A 102 9.59 3.25 -26.39
N ASN A 103 8.30 3.03 -26.66
CA ASN A 103 7.83 2.14 -27.74
C ASN A 103 7.74 2.85 -29.11
N ILE A 104 8.01 4.16 -29.17
CA ILE A 104 7.94 4.98 -30.41
C ILE A 104 9.36 5.20 -31.01
N LEU A 105 10.41 4.83 -30.27
CA LEU A 105 11.82 4.83 -30.71
C LEU A 105 12.28 3.42 -31.04
#